data_AF-A0A0F3LKE9-F1
#
_entry.id   AF-A0A0F3LKE9-F1
#
_cell.length_a   1.000
_cell.length_b   1.000
_cell.length_c   1.000
_cell.angle_alpha   90.00
_cell.angle_beta   90.00
_cell.angle_gamma   90.00
#
_symmetry.space_group_name_H-M   'P 1'
#
loop_
_entity.id
_entity.type
_entity.pdbx_description
1 polymer ?
#
loop_
_entity_poly.entity_id
_entity_poly.type
_entity_poly.pdbx_seq_one_letter_code
_entity_poly.pdbx_strand_id
1 'polypeptide(L)' 'MTPHALLVPRTCNTSDRRTIRWWECELIDDAGSRRMQNQAFFSIGEARSWASAQGYPVSDDAAAAAEL' A
#
# COMPACT_ATOMS: atom_id res chain seq x y z
N MET A 1 13.83 14.55 1.16
CA MET A 1 13.24 13.34 1.78
C MET A 1 13.43 12.20 0.79
N THR A 2 13.77 10.98 1.21
CA THR A 2 13.89 9.86 0.26
C THR A 2 12.49 9.43 -0.18
N PRO A 3 12.17 9.46 -1.50
CA PRO A 3 10.86 9.04 -1.97
C PRO A 3 10.66 7.56 -1.65
N HIS A 4 9.51 7.23 -1.06
CA HIS A 4 9.16 5.86 -0.71
C HIS A 4 7.65 5.66 -0.72
N ALA A 5 7.24 4.41 -0.82
CA ALA A 5 5.84 4.03 -0.77
C ALA A 5 5.51 3.28 0.53
N LEU A 6 4.39 3.63 1.13
CA LEU A 6 3.76 2.87 2.21
C LEU A 6 2.61 2.05 1.66
N LEU A 7 2.58 0.76 2.01
CA LEU A 7 1.50 -0.14 1.68
C LEU A 7 0.56 -0.22 2.87
N VAL A 8 -0.69 0.19 2.67
CA VAL A 8 -1.70 0.19 3.74
C VAL A 8 -2.68 -0.96 3.50
N PRO A 9 -2.75 -1.94 4.41
CA PRO A 9 -3.72 -3.02 4.29
C PRO A 9 -5.13 -2.48 4.54
N ARG A 10 -6.08 -2.93 3.73
CA ARG A 10 -7.49 -2.59 3.83
C ARG A 10 -8.31 -3.86 3.88
N THR A 11 -9.38 -3.80 4.65
CA THR A 11 -10.29 -4.92 4.82
C THR A 11 -11.70 -4.37 4.91
N CYS A 12 -12.61 -4.97 4.16
CA CYS A 12 -14.03 -4.66 4.20
C CYS A 12 -14.82 -5.96 4.37
N ASN A 13 -15.79 -5.93 5.26
CA ASN A 13 -16.77 -7.00 5.39
C ASN A 13 -18.01 -6.63 4.58
N THR A 14 -18.37 -7.49 3.65
CA THR A 14 -19.58 -7.35 2.84
C THR A 14 -20.79 -7.89 3.58
N SER A 15 -21.99 -7.47 3.16
CA SER A 15 -23.26 -7.89 3.78
C SER A 15 -23.50 -9.41 3.72
N ASP A 16 -22.89 -10.12 2.76
CA ASP A 16 -22.93 -11.58 2.64
C ASP A 16 -21.84 -12.29 3.47
N ARG A 17 -21.25 -11.59 4.45
CA ARG A 17 -20.21 -12.07 5.37
C ARG A 17 -18.91 -12.50 4.68
N ARG A 18 -18.63 -11.98 3.48
CA ARG A 18 -17.31 -12.15 2.87
C ARG A 18 -16.38 -11.04 3.37
N THR A 19 -15.12 -11.38 3.51
CA THR A 19 -14.07 -10.43 3.84
C THR A 19 -13.26 -10.17 2.58
N ILE A 20 -13.30 -8.94 2.09
CA ILE A 20 -12.47 -8.48 0.98
C ILE A 20 -11.24 -7.81 1.58
N ARG A 21 -10.05 -8.24 1.16
CA ARG A 21 -8.76 -7.67 1.56
C ARG A 21 -8.06 -7.13 0.34
N TRP A 22 -7.50 -5.94 0.46
CA TRP A 22 -6.68 -5.31 -0.57
C TRP A 22 -5.62 -4.42 0.09
N TRP A 23 -4.70 -3.93 -0.73
CA TRP A 23 -3.68 -2.98 -0.34
C TRP A 23 -3.90 -1.68 -1.11
N GLU A 24 -3.71 -0.57 -0.41
CA GLU A 24 -3.60 0.76 -1.00
C GLU A 24 -2.14 1.22 -0.92
N CYS A 25 -1.72 2.07 -1.84
CA CYS A 25 -0.40 2.69 -1.81
C CYS A 25 -0.49 4.17 -1.44
N GLU A 26 0.41 4.59 -0.56
CA GLU A 26 0.67 5.98 -0.23
C GLU A 26 2.09 6.33 -0.66
N LEU A 27 2.20 7.25 -1.61
CA LEU A 27 3.47 7.73 -2.15
C LEU A 27 3.92 8.95 -1.35
N ILE A 28 5.15 8.93 -0.84
CA ILE A 28 5.68 10.01 -0.03
C ILE A 28 6.94 10.54 -0.69
N ASP A 29 6.94 11.84 -1.01
CA ASP A 29 8.05 12.57 -1.61
C ASP A 29 8.23 13.95 -0.95
N ASP A 30 9.10 14.79 -1.53
CA ASP A 30 9.33 16.16 -1.08
C ASP A 30 8.11 17.09 -1.24
N ALA A 31 7.14 16.73 -2.07
CA ALA A 31 5.87 17.44 -2.22
C ALA A 31 4.81 17.00 -1.20
N GLY A 32 5.10 15.97 -0.41
CA GLY A 32 4.28 15.49 0.70
C GLY A 32 3.79 14.05 0.49
N SER A 33 2.69 13.71 1.18
CA SER A 33 2.05 12.41 1.04
C SER A 33 0.90 12.46 0.04
N ARG A 34 0.86 11.49 -0.87
CA ARG A 34 -0.21 11.27 -1.83
C ARG A 34 -0.74 9.84 -1.74
N ARG A 35 -1.96 9.70 -1.22
CA ARG A 35 -2.67 8.42 -1.18
C ARG A 35 -3.40 8.14 -2.50
N MET A 36 -3.19 6.95 -3.06
CA MET A 36 -3.89 6.51 -4.26
C MET A 36 -5.21 5.82 -3.89
N GLN A 37 -6.30 6.60 -3.84
CA GLN A 37 -7.62 6.12 -3.41
C GLN A 37 -8.35 5.26 -4.46
N ASN A 38 -7.97 5.36 -5.74
CA ASN A 38 -8.61 4.63 -6.85
C ASN A 38 -7.85 3.38 -7.27
N GLN A 39 -6.88 2.92 -6.47
CA GLN A 39 -6.08 1.75 -6.81
C GLN A 39 -6.03 0.77 -5.64
N ALA A 40 -6.63 -0.39 -5.87
CA ALA A 40 -6.63 -1.51 -4.95
C ALA A 40 -5.75 -2.63 -5.53
N PHE A 41 -4.78 -3.08 -4.75
CA PHE A 41 -3.92 -4.21 -5.10
C PHE A 41 -4.34 -5.43 -4.29
N PHE A 42 -4.53 -6.58 -4.93
CA PHE A 42 -5.00 -7.79 -4.23
C PHE A 42 -3.84 -8.62 -3.67
N SER A 43 -2.60 -8.25 -3.96
CA SER A 43 -1.41 -8.81 -3.34
C SER A 43 -0.39 -7.74 -2.96
N ILE A 44 0.39 -8.01 -1.92
CA ILE A 44 1.49 -7.14 -1.50
C ILE A 44 2.58 -7.03 -2.58
N GLY A 45 2.80 -8.11 -3.34
CA GLY A 45 3.76 -8.13 -4.45
C GLY A 45 3.35 -7.21 -5.58
N GLU A 46 2.07 -7.24 -5.97
CA GLU A 46 1.52 -6.33 -6.98
C GLU A 46 1.64 -4.86 -6.56
N ALA A 47 1.29 -4.55 -5.31
CA ALA A 47 1.41 -3.21 -4.75
C ALA A 47 2.87 -2.71 -4.74
N ARG A 48 3.82 -3.59 -4.34
CA ARG A 48 5.25 -3.30 -4.35
C ARG A 48 5.78 -3.09 -5.76
N SER A 49 5.47 -3.99 -6.69
CA SER A 49 5.92 -3.89 -8.08
C SER A 49 5.41 -2.61 -8.72
N TRP A 50 4.15 -2.24 -8.46
CA TRP A 50 3.60 -0.97 -8.93
C TRP A 50 4.33 0.22 -8.32
N ALA A 51 4.53 0.26 -7.00
CA ALA A 51 5.20 1.37 -6.32
C ALA A 51 6.65 1.57 -6.81
N SER A 52 7.40 0.47 -6.91
CA SER A 52 8.76 0.49 -7.47
C SER A 52 8.79 0.98 -8.92
N ALA A 53 7.79 0.62 -9.74
CA ALA A 53 7.67 1.12 -11.12
C ALA A 53 7.39 2.62 -11.19
N GLN A 54 6.83 3.22 -10.13
CA GLN A 54 6.65 4.68 -10.01
C GLN A 54 7.89 5.40 -9.46
N GLY A 55 8.97 4.68 -9.11
CA GLY A 55 10.16 5.26 -8.49
C GLY A 55 10.08 5.41 -6.97
N TYR A 56 9.09 4.78 -6.33
CA TYR A 56 8.88 4.79 -4.89
C TYR A 56 9.18 3.41 -4.30
N PRO A 57 10.42 3.12 -3.90
CA PRO A 57 10.75 1.85 -3.27
C PRO A 57 9.91 1.67 -1.98
N VAL A 58 9.39 0.46 -1.78
CA VAL A 58 8.73 0.06 -0.53
C VAL A 58 9.79 -0.55 0.38
N SER A 59 10.04 0.06 1.54
CA SER A 59 10.91 -0.55 2.55
C SER A 59 10.22 -1.77 3.18
N ASP A 60 10.91 -2.92 3.17
CA ASP A 60 10.46 -4.14 3.84
C ASP A 60 10.28 -3.97 5.36
N ASP A 61 10.93 -2.97 5.97
CA ASP A 61 10.79 -2.63 7.39
C ASP A 61 9.35 -2.23 7.78
N ALA A 62 8.57 -1.67 6.85
CA ALA A 62 7.18 -1.29 7.12
C ALA A 62 6.23 -2.50 7.19
N ALA A 63 6.60 -3.64 6.59
CA ALA A 63 5.82 -4.88 6.69
C ALA A 63 5.99 -5.55 8.07
N ALA A 64 7.13 -5.32 8.75
CA ALA A 64 7.36 -5.84 10.10
C ALA A 64 6.55 -5.08 11.18
N ALA A 65 6.15 -3.84 10.91
CA ALA A 65 5.33 -3.04 11.85
C ALA A 65 3.84 -3.41 11.84
N ALA A 66 3.37 -4.23 10.89
CA ALA A 66 1.99 -4.72 10.84
C ALA A 66 1.79 -6.07 11.58
N GLU A 67 2.86 -6.63 12.16
CA GLU A 67 2.87 -7.87 12.95
C GLU A 67 3.26 -7.58 14.42
N LEU A 68 2.68 -6.54 15.03
CA LEU A 68 2.82 -6.27 16.48
C LEU A 68 1.48 -5.82 17.10
#